data_AF-A0A2E2NBM9-F1
#
_entry.id   AF-A0A2E2NBM9-F1
#
_cell.length_a   1.000
_cell.length_b   1.000
_cell.length_c   1.000
_cell.angle_alpha   90.00
_cell.angle_beta   90.00
_cell.angle_gamma   90.00
#
_symmetry.space_group_name_H-M   'P 1'
#
loop_
_entity.id
_entity.type
_entity.pdbx_description
1 polymer ?
#
loop_
_entity_poly.entity_id
_entity_poly.type
_entity_poly.pdbx_seq_one_letter_code
_entity_poly.pdbx_strand_id
1 'polypeptide(L)'
;MLATITCAALLVLLTGCATYTIEVENKSQRPVDVLIEQDQMGDASIQLANRRMEKGAKATLGPFEVPATDPMSLRVRDAGDEYSVPERIRLEAGVMRFVIEDGPIDAWAKMRVVELPPKGDKRNDDSGD
;
A
#
# COMPACT_ATOMS: atom_id res chain seq x y z
N MET A 1 -44.84 -24.24 24.18
CA MET A 1 -45.11 -22.96 23.50
C MET A 1 -43.80 -22.21 23.36
N LEU A 2 -43.72 -21.41 22.29
CA LEU A 2 -42.56 -20.99 21.52
C LEU A 2 -41.36 -20.43 22.30
N ALA A 3 -40.20 -20.78 21.75
CA ALA A 3 -38.89 -20.20 21.98
C ALA A 3 -38.87 -18.70 21.65
N THR A 4 -38.33 -17.90 22.56
CA THR A 4 -37.86 -16.54 22.26
C THR A 4 -36.36 -16.53 22.49
N ILE A 5 -35.65 -17.08 21.51
CA ILE A 5 -34.21 -16.86 21.33
C ILE A 5 -34.09 -15.40 20.92
N THR A 6 -33.81 -14.54 21.90
CA THR A 6 -33.44 -13.15 21.64
C THR A 6 -32.05 -13.17 21.01
N CYS A 7 -31.99 -13.43 19.70
CA CYS A 7 -30.87 -13.08 18.83
C CYS A 7 -30.80 -11.55 18.81
N ALA A 8 -30.31 -10.96 19.89
CA ALA A 8 -29.75 -9.63 19.86
C ALA A 8 -28.54 -9.73 18.95
N ALA A 9 -28.78 -9.39 17.68
CA ALA A 9 -27.77 -9.21 16.65
C ALA A 9 -26.76 -8.20 17.18
N LEU A 10 -25.72 -8.73 17.82
CA LEU A 10 -24.49 -8.03 18.12
C LEU A 10 -23.77 -7.86 16.78
N LEU A 11 -24.32 -6.99 15.92
CA LEU A 11 -23.61 -6.38 14.82
C LEU A 11 -22.59 -5.44 15.45
N VAL A 12 -21.52 -6.04 15.97
CA VAL A 12 -20.26 -5.35 16.22
C VAL A 12 -19.83 -4.84 14.86
N LEU A 13 -20.19 -3.59 14.56
CA LEU A 13 -19.50 -2.77 13.58
C LEU A 13 -18.06 -2.66 14.08
N LEU A 14 -17.27 -3.70 13.83
CA LEU A 14 -15.82 -3.60 13.80
C LEU A 14 -15.53 -2.60 12.68
N THR A 15 -15.53 -1.31 13.03
CA THR A 15 -14.85 -0.27 12.28
C THR A 15 -13.36 -0.59 12.39
N GLY A 16 -12.95 -1.65 11.69
CA GLY A 16 -11.55 -2.06 11.65
C GLY A 16 -10.80 -0.95 10.94
N CYS A 17 -9.86 -0.32 11.64
CA CYS A 17 -8.80 0.39 10.94
C CYS A 17 -7.87 -0.66 10.33
N ALA A 18 -7.48 -0.43 9.09
CA ALA A 18 -6.43 -1.17 8.41
C ALA A 18 -5.14 -0.37 8.50
N THR A 19 -4.02 -1.06 8.77
CA THR A 19 -2.70 -0.45 8.84
C THR A 19 -1.92 -0.75 7.57
N TYR A 20 -1.27 0.26 7.00
CA TYR A 20 -0.51 0.16 5.75
C TYR A 20 0.92 0.66 5.97
N THR A 21 1.91 -0.15 5.61
CA THR A 21 3.33 0.24 5.56
C THR A 21 3.87 -0.09 4.19
N ILE A 22 4.35 0.91 3.46
CA ILE A 22 4.76 0.75 2.07
C ILE A 22 6.26 1.00 1.98
N GLU A 23 7.02 -0.02 1.65
CA GLU A 23 8.43 0.10 1.28
C GLU A 23 8.54 0.29 -0.23
N VAL A 24 9.27 1.31 -0.67
CA VAL A 24 9.44 1.62 -2.09
C VAL A 24 10.92 1.71 -2.41
N GLU A 25 11.31 1.15 -3.55
CA GLU A 25 12.65 1.22 -4.11
C GLU A 25 12.58 1.71 -5.55
N ASN A 26 13.25 2.82 -5.86
CA ASN A 26 13.36 3.31 -7.23
C ASN A 26 14.57 2.68 -7.93
N LYS A 27 14.32 1.77 -8.86
CA LYS A 27 15.35 1.19 -9.75
C LYS A 27 15.32 1.76 -11.17
N SER A 28 14.40 2.67 -11.47
CA SER A 28 14.37 3.37 -12.76
C SER A 28 15.62 4.23 -12.96
N GLN A 29 15.90 4.65 -14.19
CA GLN A 29 17.01 5.56 -14.49
C GLN A 29 16.71 7.01 -14.07
N ARG A 30 15.50 7.33 -13.61
CA ARG A 30 15.01 8.70 -13.43
C ARG A 30 14.52 8.95 -12.00
N PRO A 31 14.45 10.20 -11.55
CA PRO A 31 13.73 10.53 -10.32
C PRO A 31 12.23 10.33 -10.53
N VAL A 32 11.54 9.79 -9.51
CA VAL A 32 10.10 9.56 -9.53
C VAL A 32 9.45 10.20 -8.31
N ASP A 33 8.23 10.71 -8.46
CA ASP A 33 7.42 11.11 -7.32
C ASP A 33 6.48 9.97 -6.96
N VAL A 34 6.48 9.60 -5.68
CA VAL A 34 5.65 8.55 -5.11
C VAL A 34 4.64 9.17 -4.16
N LEU A 35 3.36 8.98 -4.46
CA LEU A 35 2.24 9.51 -3.71
C LEU A 35 1.42 8.38 -3.12
N ILE A 36 0.97 8.57 -1.89
CA ILE A 36 0.00 7.70 -1.23
C ILE A 36 -1.31 8.47 -1.14
N GLU A 37 -2.37 7.89 -1.69
CA GLU A 37 -3.70 8.47 -1.74
C GLU A 37 -4.70 7.55 -1.02
N GLN A 38 -5.64 8.14 -0.30
CA GLN A 38 -6.83 7.48 0.25
C GLN A 38 -8.05 7.92 -0.56
N ASP A 39 -8.78 6.95 -1.09
CA ASP A 39 -10.05 7.19 -1.74
C ASP A 39 -11.13 7.30 -0.67
N GLN A 40 -11.68 8.49 -0.46
CA GLN A 40 -12.82 8.67 0.43
C GLN A 40 -14.11 8.43 -0.36
N MET A 41 -15.01 7.60 0.19
CA MET A 41 -16.31 7.37 -0.44
C MET A 41 -17.11 8.68 -0.52
N GLY A 42 -17.33 9.15 -1.76
CA GLY A 42 -18.15 10.33 -2.03
C GLY A 42 -17.39 11.64 -2.20
N ASP A 43 -16.08 11.66 -1.97
CA ASP A 43 -15.21 12.84 -2.06
C ASP A 43 -13.99 12.60 -2.97
N ALA A 44 -13.20 13.66 -3.19
CA ALA A 44 -11.92 13.56 -3.89
C ALA A 44 -10.90 12.76 -3.05
N SER A 45 -9.92 12.13 -3.71
CA SER A 45 -8.86 11.41 -3.01
C SER A 45 -8.02 12.35 -2.15
N ILE A 46 -7.65 11.89 -0.95
CA ILE A 46 -6.75 12.62 -0.04
C ILE A 46 -5.34 12.10 -0.21
N GLN A 47 -4.40 12.99 -0.47
CA GLN A 47 -2.98 12.65 -0.45
C GLN A 47 -2.48 12.56 0.99
N LEU A 48 -2.05 11.37 1.41
CA LEU A 48 -1.50 11.11 2.75
C LEU A 48 0.01 11.32 2.80
N ALA A 49 0.72 11.01 1.71
CA ALA A 49 2.15 11.21 1.60
C ALA A 49 2.57 11.52 0.16
N ASN A 50 3.66 12.26 0.01
CA ASN A 50 4.36 12.44 -1.26
C ASN A 50 5.86 12.44 -1.00
N ARG A 51 6.61 11.66 -1.78
CA ARG A 51 8.06 11.56 -1.70
C ARG A 51 8.65 11.52 -3.09
N ARG A 52 9.52 12.50 -3.38
CA ARG A 52 10.44 12.42 -4.51
C ARG A 52 11.56 11.41 -4.20
N MET A 53 11.79 10.49 -5.11
CA MET A 53 12.74 9.39 -4.99
C MET A 53 13.76 9.44 -6.13
N GLU A 54 15.01 9.72 -5.79
CA GLU A 54 16.12 9.64 -6.73
C GLU A 54 16.40 8.20 -7.17
N LYS A 55 17.19 8.05 -8.25
CA LYS A 55 17.62 6.73 -8.74
C LYS A 55 18.32 5.93 -7.64
N GLY A 56 17.88 4.70 -7.44
CA GLY A 56 18.41 3.78 -6.42
C GLY A 56 17.91 4.04 -5.00
N ALA A 57 17.11 5.10 -4.78
CA ALA A 57 16.63 5.45 -3.45
C ALA A 57 15.64 4.40 -2.91
N LYS A 58 15.65 4.23 -1.59
CA LYS A 58 14.68 3.42 -0.85
C LYS A 58 13.99 4.29 0.20
N ALA A 59 12.70 4.08 0.38
CA ALA A 59 11.92 4.80 1.39
C ALA A 59 10.84 3.90 1.97
N THR A 60 10.51 4.13 3.23
CA THR A 60 9.33 3.55 3.88
C THR A 60 8.32 4.66 4.09
N LEU A 61 7.10 4.46 3.63
CA LEU A 61 5.96 5.37 3.76
C LEU A 61 4.94 4.72 4.70
N GLY A 62 4.67 5.39 5.82
CA GLY A 62 3.78 4.91 6.88
C GLY A 62 4.51 4.64 8.20
N PRO A 63 3.84 3.99 9.17
CA PRO A 63 2.52 3.36 9.04
C PRO A 63 1.39 4.38 8.84
N PHE A 64 0.39 4.01 8.03
CA PHE A 64 -0.87 4.73 7.90
C PHE A 64 -1.99 3.89 8.49
N GLU A 65 -2.84 4.50 9.32
CA GLU A 65 -4.07 3.88 9.83
C GLU A 65 -5.26 4.55 9.15
N VAL A 66 -6.02 3.77 8.38
CA VAL A 66 -7.21 4.27 7.68
C VAL A 66 -8.38 3.31 7.90
N PRO A 67 -9.64 3.77 7.77
CA PRO A 67 -10.80 2.88 7.79
C PRO A 67 -10.65 1.76 6.76
N ALA A 68 -10.94 0.51 7.13
CA ALA A 68 -10.86 -0.62 6.19
C ALA A 68 -11.82 -0.50 5.00
N THR A 69 -12.83 0.37 5.09
CA THR A 69 -13.75 0.70 4.00
C THR A 69 -13.14 1.62 2.94
N ASP A 70 -12.05 2.31 3.27
CA ASP A 70 -11.48 3.37 2.46
C ASP A 70 -10.22 2.83 1.77
N PRO A 71 -10.27 2.60 0.44
CA PRO A 71 -9.11 2.07 -0.26
C PRO A 71 -7.95 3.05 -0.26
N MET A 72 -6.74 2.50 -0.16
CA MET A 72 -5.52 3.25 -0.42
C MET A 72 -4.96 2.90 -1.80
N SER A 73 -4.28 3.87 -2.41
CA SER A 73 -3.57 3.70 -3.68
C SER A 73 -2.16 4.27 -3.58
N LEU A 74 -1.21 3.57 -4.18
CA LEU A 74 0.11 4.09 -4.51
C LEU A 74 0.04 4.67 -5.92
N ARG A 75 0.48 5.91 -6.07
CA ARG A 75 0.57 6.59 -7.35
C ARG A 75 2.00 6.99 -7.61
N VAL A 76 2.51 6.65 -8.79
CA VAL A 76 3.89 6.92 -9.19
C VAL A 76 3.85 7.76 -10.46
N ARG A 77 4.68 8.81 -10.53
CA ARG A 77 4.81 9.70 -11.71
C ARG A 77 6.27 10.06 -11.96
N ASP A 78 6.61 10.42 -13.20
CA ASP A 78 7.94 10.95 -13.52
C ASP A 78 8.08 12.32 -12.83
N ALA A 79 9.15 12.50 -12.07
CA ALA A 79 9.35 13.74 -11.30
C ALA A 79 9.82 14.92 -12.19
N GLY A 80 10.16 14.64 -13.46
CA GLY A 80 10.52 15.63 -14.47
C GLY A 80 9.43 15.91 -15.50
N ASP A 81 8.32 15.16 -15.49
CA ASP A 81 7.24 15.28 -16.47
C ASP A 81 5.86 15.33 -15.79
N GLU A 82 5.33 16.55 -15.65
CA GLU A 82 4.01 16.81 -15.07
C GLU A 82 2.86 16.24 -15.92
N TYR A 83 3.10 15.98 -17.20
CA TYR A 83 2.11 15.40 -18.11
C TYR A 83 2.19 13.87 -18.18
N SER A 84 3.14 13.25 -17.47
CA SER A 84 3.21 11.79 -17.40
C SER A 84 1.95 11.22 -16.79
N VAL A 85 1.33 10.23 -17.46
CA VAL A 85 0.16 9.54 -16.92
C VAL A 85 0.64 8.73 -15.72
N PRO A 86 0.18 9.05 -14.49
CA PRO A 86 0.67 8.37 -13.31
C PRO A 86 0.21 6.92 -13.30
N GLU A 87 1.11 6.01 -12.97
CA GLU A 87 0.76 4.61 -12.72
C GLU A 87 0.15 4.51 -11.31
N ARG A 88 -1.00 3.85 -11.19
CA ARG A 88 -1.77 3.76 -9.94
C ARG A 88 -2.04 2.31 -9.59
N ILE A 89 -1.69 1.92 -8.37
CA ILE A 89 -1.94 0.57 -7.83
C ILE A 89 -2.72 0.67 -6.53
N ARG A 90 -3.76 -0.16 -6.40
CA ARG A 90 -4.51 -0.30 -5.16
C ARG A 90 -3.69 -1.09 -4.13
N LEU A 91 -3.71 -0.61 -2.91
CA LEU A 91 -2.95 -1.14 -1.79
C LEU A 91 -3.80 -2.11 -0.96
N GLU A 92 -3.16 -3.16 -0.47
CA GLU A 92 -3.73 -4.07 0.52
C GLU A 92 -3.23 -3.72 1.92
N ALA A 93 -4.00 -4.05 2.95
CA ALA A 93 -3.58 -3.80 4.33
C ALA A 93 -2.35 -4.65 4.68
N GLY A 94 -1.42 -4.07 5.44
CA GLY A 94 -0.20 -4.73 5.89
C GLY A 94 1.08 -4.05 5.41
N VAL A 95 2.16 -4.83 5.36
CA VAL A 95 3.48 -4.38 4.90
C VAL A 95 3.69 -4.84 3.46
N MET A 96 3.86 -3.90 2.54
CA MET A 96 4.10 -4.19 1.13
C MET A 96 5.40 -3.57 0.65
N ARG A 97 6.02 -4.20 -0.33
CA ARG A 97 7.21 -3.68 -0.99
C ARG A 97 7.00 -3.51 -2.48
N PHE A 98 7.33 -2.33 -2.98
CA PHE A 98 7.25 -1.95 -4.38
C PHE A 98 8.63 -1.65 -4.93
N VAL A 99 8.88 -2.14 -6.14
CA VAL A 99 10.05 -1.77 -6.92
C VAL A 99 9.55 -1.05 -8.17
N ILE A 100 10.02 0.19 -8.36
CA ILE A 100 9.71 1.01 -9.52
C ILE A 100 10.84 0.82 -10.52
N GLU A 101 10.52 0.36 -11.72
CA GLU A 101 11.47 0.13 -12.81
C GLU A 101 11.07 1.00 -14.02
N ASP A 102 12.00 1.22 -14.95
CA ASP A 102 11.66 1.89 -16.21
C ASP A 102 10.61 1.06 -16.95
N GLY A 103 9.58 1.73 -17.46
CA GLY A 103 8.51 1.07 -18.19
C GLY A 103 8.86 0.82 -19.67
N PRO A 104 8.04 0.03 -20.37
CA PRO A 104 8.16 -0.21 -21.82
C PRO A 104 7.90 1.08 -22.64
N ILE A 105 8.09 1.04 -23.96
CA ILE A 105 7.98 2.24 -24.83
C ILE A 105 6.61 2.94 -24.71
N ASP A 106 5.55 2.18 -24.39
CA ASP A 106 4.17 2.62 -24.22
C ASP A 106 3.79 3.02 -22.79
N ALA A 107 4.68 2.84 -21.80
CA ALA A 107 4.47 3.26 -20.42
C ALA A 107 5.78 3.73 -19.80
N TRP A 108 5.81 4.93 -19.21
CA TRP A 108 7.07 5.50 -18.73
C TRP A 108 7.66 4.75 -17.51
N ALA A 109 6.82 4.12 -16.68
CA ALA A 109 7.23 3.30 -15.54
C ALA A 109 6.52 1.94 -15.55
N LYS A 110 7.13 1.01 -14.83
CA LYS A 110 6.54 -0.27 -14.46
C LYS A 110 6.72 -0.47 -12.96
N MET A 111 5.61 -0.58 -12.24
CA MET A 111 5.64 -0.98 -10.84
C MET A 111 5.55 -2.50 -10.70
N ARG A 112 6.44 -3.06 -9.88
CA ARG A 112 6.41 -4.47 -9.49
C ARG A 112 6.17 -4.60 -7.99
N VAL A 113 5.11 -5.31 -7.63
CA VAL A 113 4.88 -5.75 -6.25
C VAL A 113 5.87 -6.88 -5.97
N VAL A 114 6.68 -6.71 -4.92
CA VAL A 114 7.46 -7.80 -4.35
C VAL A 114 6.75 -8.16 -3.06
N GLU A 115 5.95 -9.21 -3.12
CA GLU A 115 5.30 -9.75 -1.94
C GLU A 115 6.39 -10.08 -0.92
N LEU A 116 6.35 -9.40 0.23
CA LEU A 116 7.28 -9.72 1.31
C LEU A 116 6.90 -11.12 1.79
N PRO A 117 7.87 -12.04 1.95
CA PRO A 117 7.55 -13.35 2.52
C PRO A 117 6.81 -13.11 3.85
N PRO A 118 5.72 -13.86 4.12
CA PRO A 118 5.04 -13.75 5.40
C PRO A 118 6.11 -13.88 6.47
N LYS A 119 6.16 -12.90 7.38
CA LYS A 119 7.19 -12.81 8.43
C LYS A 119 7.23 -14.17 9.14
N GLY A 120 8.19 -15.00 8.72
CA GLY A 120 8.26 -16.39 9.09
C GLY A 120 8.34 -16.47 10.60
N ASP A 121 7.36 -17.16 11.17
CA ASP A 121 7.31 -17.57 12.55
C ASP A 121 8.70 -18.10 12.94
N LYS A 122 9.33 -17.47 13.92
CA LYS A 122 10.61 -17.93 14.46
C LYS A 122 10.35 -19.27 15.15
N ARG A 123 10.31 -20.36 14.38
CA ARG A 123 10.53 -21.69 14.95
C ARG A 123 11.99 -21.71 15.38
N ASN A 124 12.19 -21.49 16.67
CA ASN A 124 13.37 -21.90 17.37
C ASN A 124 13.48 -23.41 17.19
N ASP A 125 14.25 -23.85 16.21
CA ASP A 125 14.82 -25.20 16.24
C ASP A 125 15.95 -25.16 17.26
N ASP A 126 15.54 -25.24 18.54
CA ASP A 126 16.40 -25.62 19.65
C ASP A 126 16.76 -27.09 19.44
N SER A 127 17.76 -27.33 18.60
CA SER A 127 18.40 -28.63 18.45
C SER A 127 19.28 -28.84 19.67
N GLY A 128 18.64 -29.23 20.77
CA GLY A 128 19.30 -29.72 21.97
C GLY A 128 20.08 -31.01 21.68
N ASP A 129 21.24 -31.07 22.31
CA ASP A 129 22.31 -32.08 22.30
C ASP A 129 21.91 -33.56 22.18
#